data_AF-A0A9D7VC32-F1
#
_entry.id   AF-A0A9D7VC32-F1
#
_cell.length_a   1.000
_cell.length_b   1.000
_cell.length_c   1.000
_cell.angle_alpha   90.00
_cell.angle_beta   90.00
_cell.angle_gamma   90.00
#
_symmetry.space_group_name_H-M   'P 1'
#
loop_
_entity.id
_entity.type
_entity.pdbx_description
1 polymer ?
#
loop_
_entity_poly.entity_id
_entity_poly.type
_entity_poly.pdbx_seq_one_letter_code
_entity_poly.pdbx_strand_id
1 'polypeptide(L)' 'MEHFCEVPFNVLFYTTTIDGHLNEDGYIIPKLGDAGDRLFGTK' A
#
# COMPACT_ATOMS: atom_id res chain seq x y z
N MET A 1 -5.69 -4.24 6.32
CA MET A 1 -6.28 -5.53 5.89
C MET A 1 -7.81 -5.50 5.82
N GLU A 2 -8.47 -4.63 6.57
CA GLU A 2 -9.93 -4.66 6.77
C GLU A 2 -10.78 -4.38 5.51
N HIS A 3 -10.22 -3.71 4.51
CA HIS A 3 -10.95 -3.34 3.29
C HIS A 3 -10.99 -4.46 2.24
N PHE A 4 -10.27 -5.57 2.46
CA PHE A 4 -10.16 -6.68 1.50
C PHE A 4 -10.87 -7.95 1.98
N CYS A 5 -11.73 -7.86 3.01
CA CYS A 5 -12.41 -9.03 3.58
C CYS A 5 -13.42 -9.69 2.62
N GLU A 6 -13.79 -9.03 1.51
CA GLU A 6 -14.75 -9.55 0.52
C GLU A 6 -14.08 -10.20 -0.70
N VAL A 7 -12.76 -10.34 -0.69
CA VAL A 7 -12.03 -10.94 -1.81
C VAL A 7 -12.33 -12.45 -1.85
N PRO A 8 -12.64 -13.03 -3.02
CA PRO A 8 -12.90 -14.47 -3.15
C PRO A 8 -11.80 -15.32 -2.49
N PHE A 9 -12.21 -16.43 -1.87
CA PHE A 9 -11.39 -17.32 -1.02
C PHE A 9 -10.09 -17.85 -1.68
N ASN A 10 -9.89 -17.66 -2.99
CA ASN A 10 -8.73 -18.14 -3.74
C ASN A 10 -7.67 -17.07 -4.05
N VAL A 11 -7.73 -15.88 -3.45
CA VAL A 11 -6.72 -14.83 -3.67
C VAL A 11 -5.70 -14.82 -2.54
N LEU A 12 -4.43 -15.03 -2.90
CA LEU A 12 -3.29 -14.96 -1.99
C LEU A 12 -2.60 -13.61 -2.12
N PHE A 13 -2.35 -12.96 -0.99
CA PHE A 13 -1.63 -11.69 -0.93
C PHE A 13 -0.18 -11.94 -0.51
N TYR A 14 0.75 -11.41 -1.30
CA TYR A 14 2.17 -11.43 -0.99
C TYR A 14 2.66 -10.00 -0.86
N THR A 15 3.34 -9.70 0.24
CA THR A 15 3.99 -8.43 0.49
C THR A 15 5.33 -8.68 1.17
N THR A 16 6.28 -7.76 0.99
CA THR A 16 7.56 -7.81 1.71
C THR A 16 7.38 -7.45 3.18
N THR A 17 6.50 -6.50 3.48
CA THR A 17 6.27 -5.95 4.83
C THR A 17 4.81 -5.52 4.99
N ILE A 18 4.33 -5.51 6.24
CA ILE A 18 3.08 -4.87 6.67
C ILE A 18 3.44 -3.68 7.56
N ASP A 19 2.83 -2.52 7.30
CA ASP A 19 3.18 -1.25 7.94
C ASP A 19 2.03 -0.71 8.80
N GLY A 20 2.29 0.39 9.51
CA GLY A 20 1.44 0.82 10.62
C GLY A 20 0.06 1.34 10.19
N HIS A 21 0.01 2.43 9.43
CA HIS A 21 -1.22 3.14 9.13
C HIS A 21 -1.11 3.96 7.85
N LEU A 22 -2.24 4.51 7.41
CA LEU A 22 -2.30 5.58 6.42
C LEU A 22 -2.32 6.94 7.14
N ASN A 23 -1.66 7.95 6.60
CA ASN A 23 -1.88 9.34 7.00
C ASN A 23 -3.18 9.90 6.36
N GLU A 24 -3.49 11.17 6.62
CA GLU A 24 -4.70 11.83 6.12
C GLU A 24 -4.78 11.89 4.58
N ASP A 25 -3.63 11.95 3.91
CA ASP A 25 -3.53 11.95 2.44
C ASP A 25 -3.53 10.55 1.82
N GLY A 26 -3.65 9.49 2.64
CA GLY A 26 -3.66 8.10 2.17
C GLY A 26 -2.26 7.51 1.87
N TYR A 27 -1.18 8.19 2.24
CA TYR A 27 0.16 7.61 2.20
C TYR A 27 0.35 6.62 3.34
N ILE A 28 0.99 5.50 3.03
CA ILE A 28 1.30 4.49 4.04
C ILE A 28 2.53 4.95 4.84
N ILE A 29 2.44 4.93 6.17
CA ILE A 29 3.47 5.41 7.10
C ILE A 29 4.15 4.20 7.77
N PRO A 30 5.51 4.17 7.83
CA PRO A 30 6.45 5.26 7.52
C PRO A 30 6.86 5.41 6.05
N LYS A 31 6.30 4.62 5.13
CA LYS A 31 6.87 4.18 3.83
C LYS A 31 7.61 5.20 2.95
N LEU A 32 7.24 5.26 1.68
CA LEU A 32 8.14 5.67 0.60
C LEU A 32 7.62 6.92 -0.12
N GLY A 33 6.44 7.43 0.23
CA GLY A 33 5.74 8.46 -0.53
C GLY A 33 5.16 7.89 -1.83
N ASP A 34 5.10 8.71 -2.87
CA ASP A 34 4.57 8.30 -4.19
C ASP A 34 5.54 7.35 -4.91
N ALA A 35 5.06 6.15 -5.24
CA ALA A 35 5.88 5.13 -5.89
C ALA A 35 6.16 5.47 -7.37
N GLY A 36 5.22 6.12 -8.05
CA GLY A 36 5.34 6.51 -9.45
C GLY A 36 6.39 7.60 -9.62
N ASP A 37 6.32 8.67 -8.81
CA ASP A 37 7.30 9.75 -8.85
C ASP A 37 8.72 9.26 -8.58
N ARG A 38 8.86 8.32 -7.65
CA ARG A 38 10.17 7.74 -7.32
C ARG A 38 10.72 6.83 -8.41
N LEU A 39 9.87 6.09 -9.11
CA LEU A 39 10.30 5.15 -10.12
C LEU A 39 10.56 5.82 -11.46
N PHE A 40 9.71 6.79 -11.83
CA PHE A 40 9.72 7.41 -13.16
C PHE A 40 10.27 8.84 -13.15
N GLY A 41 10.58 9.39 -11.98
CA GLY A 41 11.08 10.76 -11.85
C GLY A 41 10.06 11.79 -12.29
N THR A 42 8.76 11.49 -12.15
CA THR A 42 7.69 12.42 -12.49
C THR A 42 7.54 13.50 -11.42
N LYS A 43 7.24 14.73 -11.89
CA LYS A 43 6.62 15.89 -11.23
C LYS A 43 6.83 17.13 -12.10
#